data_AF-A0A7Z9UCL5-F1
#
_entry.id   AF-A0A7Z9UCL5-F1
#
_cell.length_a   1.000
_cell.length_b   1.000
_cell.length_c   1.000
_cell.angle_alpha   90.00
_cell.angle_beta   90.00
_cell.angle_gamma   90.00
#
_symmetry.space_group_name_H-M   'P 1'
#
loop_
_entity.id
_entity.type
_entity.pdbx_description
1 polymer ?
#
loop_
_entity_poly.entity_id
_entity_poly.type
_entity_poly.pdbx_seq_one_letter_code
_entity_poly.pdbx_strand_id
1 'polypeptide(L)'
;MKRKQLAIFLSMLLLIAGSADARPHRGGQVQSTTRTRPATSGERSTEARSGPTPSAQQQANISKLKQDLMRIKGESEVTQAQKDQLSADLLTLAQGTQKPSQASVDKLANDLSTALADGKLTKAEQAQLAQSVADLMNSANISPEEVQAALNSAQSVLVSSNIDKQDVQQIMGDLNAIAEELQKNR
;
A
#
# COMPACT_ATOMS: atom_id res chain seq x y z
N MET A 1 7.48 -2.35 29.06
CA MET A 1 6.23 -1.67 28.65
C MET A 1 5.47 -2.57 27.70
N LYS A 2 4.19 -2.86 28.00
CA LYS A 2 3.38 -3.92 27.37
C LYS A 2 2.75 -3.40 26.07
N ARG A 3 3.03 -4.07 24.95
CA ARG A 3 2.39 -3.83 23.65
C ARG A 3 0.92 -4.24 23.75
N LYS A 4 0.00 -3.28 23.70
CA LYS A 4 -1.43 -3.58 23.64
C LYS A 4 -1.78 -3.92 22.19
N GLN A 5 -2.10 -5.19 22.00
CA GLN A 5 -2.87 -5.75 20.89
C GLN A 5 -4.08 -4.85 20.61
N LEU A 6 -4.31 -4.48 19.35
CA LEU A 6 -5.62 -4.04 18.90
C LEU A 6 -5.98 -4.90 17.69
N ALA A 7 -6.65 -6.01 17.99
CA ALA A 7 -7.18 -6.95 17.02
C ALA A 7 -8.69 -6.71 16.87
N ILE A 8 -9.11 -6.58 15.61
CA ILE A 8 -10.28 -7.26 15.01
C ILE A 8 -11.62 -6.98 15.69
N PHE A 9 -12.43 -6.11 15.07
CA PHE A 9 -13.87 -6.03 15.35
C PHE A 9 -14.61 -7.16 14.61
N LEU A 10 -14.85 -8.25 15.35
CA LEU A 10 -15.83 -9.28 15.06
C LEU A 10 -17.18 -8.81 15.64
N SER A 11 -18.16 -8.50 14.80
CA SER A 11 -19.47 -8.02 15.25
C SER A 11 -20.39 -9.18 15.66
N MET A 12 -20.99 -9.00 16.82
CA MET A 12 -21.70 -9.95 17.66
C MET A 12 -23.17 -10.09 17.26
N LEU A 13 -23.62 -11.34 17.14
CA LEU A 13 -25.00 -11.77 16.89
C LEU A 13 -25.87 -11.52 18.15
N LEU A 14 -27.01 -10.84 18.00
CA LEU A 14 -28.04 -10.75 19.05
C LEU A 14 -29.32 -11.50 18.64
N LEU A 15 -29.90 -12.17 19.63
CA LEU A 15 -30.87 -13.26 19.55
C LEU A 15 -32.26 -12.81 20.11
N ILE A 16 -33.32 -13.08 19.33
CA ILE A 16 -34.74 -13.46 19.66
C ILE A 16 -35.65 -12.57 20.55
N ALA A 17 -36.85 -12.26 20.02
CA ALA A 17 -38.21 -12.54 20.56
C ALA A 17 -39.28 -11.76 19.72
N GLY A 18 -40.51 -12.19 19.40
CA GLY A 18 -41.28 -13.41 19.66
C GLY A 18 -42.65 -13.35 18.94
N SER A 19 -43.19 -14.55 18.66
CA SER A 19 -44.59 -15.05 18.60
C SER A 19 -45.77 -14.28 17.98
N ALA A 20 -46.26 -14.90 16.88
CA ALA A 20 -47.64 -15.22 16.45
C ALA A 20 -48.89 -14.63 17.16
N ASP A 21 -49.85 -14.19 16.35
CA ASP A 21 -51.26 -14.61 16.46
C ASP A 21 -51.92 -14.67 15.08
N ALA A 22 -52.74 -15.70 14.85
CA ALA A 22 -53.40 -15.98 13.59
C ALA A 22 -54.88 -16.27 13.86
N ARG A 23 -55.81 -15.65 13.10
CA ARG A 23 -57.04 -16.29 12.62
C ARG A 23 -57.82 -15.46 11.57
N PRO A 24 -58.67 -16.09 10.72
CA PRO A 24 -58.87 -15.70 9.32
C PRO A 24 -60.31 -15.31 8.93
N HIS A 25 -60.48 -14.51 7.87
CA HIS A 25 -61.63 -14.44 6.94
C HIS A 25 -61.16 -13.61 5.72
N ARG A 26 -61.58 -13.75 4.46
CA ARG A 26 -62.39 -14.69 3.68
C ARG A 26 -62.29 -14.18 2.23
N GLY A 27 -61.84 -15.03 1.30
CA GLY A 27 -62.11 -15.05 -0.15
C GLY A 27 -62.10 -13.76 -0.98
N GLY A 28 -61.08 -13.61 -1.84
CA GLY A 28 -61.09 -12.72 -3.00
C GLY A 28 -59.82 -12.90 -3.84
N GLN A 29 -59.92 -13.60 -4.96
CA GLN A 29 -58.80 -13.94 -5.86
C GLN A 29 -58.29 -12.71 -6.61
N VAL A 30 -56.98 -12.43 -6.52
CA VAL A 30 -56.18 -11.91 -7.63
C VAL A 30 -54.82 -12.60 -7.56
N GLN A 31 -54.57 -13.51 -8.49
CA GLN A 31 -53.34 -14.29 -8.60
C GLN A 31 -52.36 -13.48 -9.47
N SER A 32 -51.31 -12.94 -8.85
CA SER A 32 -50.10 -12.48 -9.55
C SER A 32 -48.94 -12.84 -8.65
N THR A 33 -48.30 -13.96 -9.00
CA THR A 33 -47.15 -14.53 -8.30
C THR A 33 -45.95 -13.61 -8.44
N THR A 34 -45.74 -12.73 -7.46
CA THR A 34 -44.48 -12.01 -7.31
C THR A 34 -43.43 -13.00 -6.78
N ARG A 35 -42.57 -13.46 -7.69
CA ARG A 35 -41.38 -14.24 -7.36
C ARG A 35 -40.38 -13.33 -6.66
N THR A 36 -40.43 -13.26 -5.33
CA THR A 36 -39.44 -12.54 -4.52
C THR A 36 -38.10 -13.26 -4.62
N ARG A 37 -37.22 -12.68 -5.44
CA ARG A 37 -35.80 -13.08 -5.57
C ARG A 37 -35.12 -12.86 -4.21
N PRO A 38 -34.30 -13.80 -3.71
CA PRO A 38 -33.60 -13.60 -2.45
C PRO A 38 -32.67 -12.39 -2.54
N ALA A 39 -32.66 -11.61 -1.46
CA ALA A 39 -31.82 -10.45 -1.25
C ALA A 39 -30.36 -10.82 -1.50
N THR A 40 -29.77 -10.19 -2.51
CA THR A 40 -28.33 -10.18 -2.72
C THR A 40 -27.71 -9.55 -1.47
N SER A 41 -26.88 -10.36 -0.80
CA SER A 41 -25.93 -9.90 0.21
C SER A 41 -25.26 -8.64 -0.31
N GLY A 42 -25.46 -7.51 0.37
CA GLY A 42 -24.66 -6.31 0.16
C GLY A 42 -23.25 -6.63 0.63
N GLU A 43 -22.47 -7.26 -0.26
CA GLU A 43 -21.03 -7.33 -0.14
C GLU A 43 -20.55 -5.90 0.02
N ARG A 44 -20.03 -5.65 1.23
CA ARG A 44 -19.19 -4.52 1.57
C ARG A 44 -18.18 -4.36 0.43
N SER A 45 -18.39 -3.36 -0.42
CA SER A 45 -17.42 -2.94 -1.42
C SER A 45 -16.14 -2.55 -0.68
N THR A 46 -15.24 -3.52 -0.52
CA THR A 46 -13.82 -3.20 -0.56
C THR A 46 -13.61 -2.74 -1.99
N GLU A 47 -13.56 -1.43 -2.21
CA GLU A 47 -12.98 -0.86 -3.42
C GLU A 47 -11.58 -1.46 -3.56
N ALA A 48 -11.50 -2.57 -4.30
CA ALA A 48 -10.25 -3.08 -4.79
C ALA A 48 -9.65 -1.95 -5.61
N ARG A 49 -8.41 -1.56 -5.30
CA ARG A 49 -7.62 -0.68 -6.16
C ARG A 49 -7.76 -1.20 -7.58
N SER A 50 -8.50 -0.47 -8.41
CA SER A 50 -8.77 -0.86 -9.79
C SER A 50 -7.59 -0.42 -10.65
N GLY A 51 -6.41 -0.88 -10.25
CA GLY A 51 -5.20 -0.76 -11.02
C GLY A 51 -4.92 -2.09 -11.75
N PRO A 52 -4.24 -2.06 -12.90
CA PRO A 52 -3.77 -3.29 -13.52
C PRO A 52 -2.90 -4.07 -12.53
N THR A 53 -3.14 -5.38 -12.41
CA THR A 53 -2.27 -6.26 -11.63
C THR A 53 -0.83 -6.12 -12.13
N PRO A 54 0.18 -5.95 -11.25
CA PRO A 54 1.57 -5.84 -11.66
C PRO A 54 1.98 -7.02 -12.56
N SER A 55 2.77 -6.74 -13.60
CA SER A 55 3.36 -7.78 -14.44
C SER A 55 4.26 -8.71 -13.61
N ALA A 56 4.51 -9.93 -14.09
CA ALA A 56 5.42 -10.85 -13.40
C ALA A 56 6.82 -10.25 -13.20
N GLN A 57 7.31 -9.48 -14.18
CA GLN A 57 8.57 -8.76 -14.07
C GLN A 57 8.51 -7.67 -13.00
N GLN A 58 7.41 -6.92 -12.93
CA GLN A 58 7.24 -5.90 -11.90
C GLN A 58 7.19 -6.52 -10.51
N GLN A 59 6.50 -7.64 -10.35
CA GLN A 59 6.48 -8.38 -9.10
C GLN A 59 7.88 -8.87 -8.69
N ALA A 60 8.69 -9.30 -9.65
CA ALA A 60 10.08 -9.67 -9.41
C ALA A 60 10.93 -8.47 -8.97
N ASN A 61 10.81 -7.31 -9.63
CA ASN A 61 11.54 -6.10 -9.27
C ASN A 61 11.15 -5.61 -7.86
N ILE A 62 9.86 -5.62 -7.53
CA ILE A 62 9.38 -5.32 -6.16
C ILE A 62 9.96 -6.30 -5.14
N SER A 63 10.06 -7.58 -5.50
CA SER A 63 10.61 -8.61 -4.61
C SER A 63 12.11 -8.40 -4.38
N LYS A 64 12.87 -7.96 -5.38
CA LYS A 64 14.28 -7.60 -5.23
C LYS A 64 14.45 -6.38 -4.34
N LEU A 65 13.68 -5.30 -4.57
CA LEU A 65 13.69 -4.13 -3.69
C LEU A 65 13.45 -4.53 -2.23
N LYS A 66 12.44 -5.37 -1.96
CA LYS A 66 12.18 -5.87 -0.60
C LYS A 66 13.39 -6.59 0.01
N GLN A 67 14.09 -7.41 -0.77
CA GLN A 67 15.28 -8.11 -0.30
C GLN A 67 16.42 -7.14 0.02
N ASP A 68 16.61 -6.10 -0.79
CA ASP A 68 17.64 -5.08 -0.56
C ASP A 68 17.36 -4.27 0.70
N LEU A 69 16.11 -3.82 0.92
CA LEU A 69 15.74 -3.12 2.16
C LEU A 69 15.92 -4.02 3.40
N MET A 70 15.68 -5.32 3.26
CA MET A 70 15.90 -6.29 4.33
C MET A 70 17.38 -6.54 4.63
N ARG A 71 18.25 -6.49 3.60
CA ARG A 71 19.69 -6.71 3.73
C ARG A 71 20.36 -5.56 4.48
N ILE A 72 20.01 -4.32 4.14
CA ILE A 72 20.58 -3.10 4.74
C ILE A 72 20.20 -2.94 6.21
N LYS A 73 19.09 -3.56 6.64
CA LYS A 73 18.52 -3.35 7.98
C LYS A 73 19.50 -3.70 9.10
N GLY A 74 19.83 -2.70 9.92
CA GLY A 74 20.60 -2.91 11.14
C GLY A 74 22.06 -3.27 10.88
N GLU A 75 22.55 -3.02 9.66
CA GLU A 75 23.97 -3.08 9.38
C GLU A 75 24.68 -1.88 10.01
N SER A 76 25.82 -2.13 10.64
CA SER A 76 26.62 -1.08 11.29
C SER A 76 27.20 -0.06 10.32
N GLU A 77 27.35 -0.44 9.06
CA GLU A 77 27.83 0.41 7.97
C GLU A 77 27.19 -0.07 6.66
N VAL A 78 26.52 0.85 5.95
CA VAL A 78 25.97 0.54 4.63
C VAL A 78 27.00 0.89 3.57
N THR A 79 27.44 -0.14 2.84
CA THR A 79 28.49 -0.02 1.82
C THR A 79 28.01 0.73 0.58
N GLN A 80 28.94 1.34 -0.16
CA GLN A 80 28.61 1.99 -1.44
C GLN A 80 27.97 1.01 -2.43
N ALA A 81 28.45 -0.24 -2.49
CA ALA A 81 27.88 -1.26 -3.37
C ALA A 81 26.41 -1.58 -3.04
N GLN A 82 26.01 -1.52 -1.78
CA GLN A 82 24.59 -1.71 -1.39
C GLN A 82 23.73 -0.53 -1.82
N LYS A 83 24.26 0.69 -1.74
CA LYS A 83 23.57 1.90 -2.21
C LYS A 83 23.41 1.89 -3.74
N ASP A 84 24.47 1.50 -4.45
CA ASP A 84 24.47 1.38 -5.91
C ASP A 84 23.47 0.30 -6.36
N GLN A 85 23.44 -0.85 -5.67
CA GLN A 85 22.47 -1.92 -5.94
C GLN A 85 21.03 -1.47 -5.67
N LEU A 86 20.79 -0.77 -4.55
CA LEU A 86 19.48 -0.23 -4.23
C LEU A 86 19.02 0.79 -5.30
N SER A 87 19.90 1.68 -5.74
CA SER A 87 19.62 2.64 -6.81
C SER A 87 19.27 1.94 -8.13
N ALA A 88 20.05 0.92 -8.52
CA ALA A 88 19.78 0.14 -9.71
C ALA A 88 18.40 -0.55 -9.64
N ASP A 89 18.08 -1.19 -8.51
CA ASP A 89 16.80 -1.87 -8.31
C ASP A 89 15.62 -0.90 -8.31
N LEU A 90 15.78 0.28 -7.71
CA LEU A 90 14.79 1.37 -7.76
C LEU A 90 14.49 1.79 -9.21
N LEU A 91 15.50 1.94 -10.06
CA LEU A 91 15.31 2.27 -11.48
C LEU A 91 14.58 1.18 -12.27
N THR A 92 14.76 -0.09 -11.90
CA THR A 92 14.04 -1.19 -12.55
C THR A 92 12.53 -1.16 -12.28
N LEU A 93 12.09 -0.48 -11.21
CA LEU A 93 10.67 -0.39 -10.86
C LEU A 93 9.90 0.55 -11.77
N ALA A 94 10.55 1.57 -12.33
CA ALA A 94 9.91 2.49 -13.25
C ALA A 94 9.57 1.76 -14.55
N GLN A 95 8.29 1.68 -14.92
CA GLN A 95 7.86 1.10 -16.19
C GLN A 95 7.38 2.19 -17.16
N GLY A 96 7.41 1.87 -18.46
CA GLY A 96 7.07 2.82 -19.52
C GLY A 96 8.29 3.61 -20.02
N THR A 97 8.01 4.60 -20.88
CA THR A 97 9.04 5.45 -21.51
C THR A 97 9.60 6.50 -20.55
N GLN A 98 8.80 6.89 -19.56
CA GLN A 98 9.18 7.86 -18.55
C GLN A 98 9.96 7.19 -17.42
N LYS A 99 11.13 7.75 -17.13
CA LYS A 99 12.05 7.27 -16.10
C LYS A 99 12.44 8.46 -15.21
N PRO A 100 12.59 8.27 -13.89
CA PRO A 100 13.17 9.29 -13.04
C PRO A 100 14.64 9.50 -13.42
N SER A 101 15.20 10.66 -13.07
CA SER A 101 16.62 10.90 -13.26
C SER A 101 17.45 10.01 -12.33
N GLN A 102 18.62 9.55 -12.80
CA GLN A 102 19.57 8.78 -11.98
C GLN A 102 19.90 9.51 -10.67
N ALA A 103 20.12 10.82 -10.74
CA ALA A 103 20.45 11.64 -9.58
C ALA A 103 19.35 11.67 -8.52
N SER A 104 18.08 11.73 -8.92
CA SER A 104 16.93 11.67 -8.00
C SER A 104 16.81 10.28 -7.35
N VAL A 105 17.08 9.21 -8.10
CA VAL A 105 17.09 7.86 -7.54
C VAL A 105 18.27 7.62 -6.59
N ASP A 106 19.46 8.13 -6.90
CA ASP A 106 20.64 8.00 -6.03
C ASP A 106 20.45 8.71 -4.69
N LYS A 107 19.79 9.89 -4.69
CA LYS A 107 19.39 10.59 -3.46
C LYS A 107 18.47 9.71 -2.61
N LEU A 108 17.40 9.21 -3.21
CA LEU A 108 16.46 8.33 -2.52
C LEU A 108 17.15 7.07 -1.97
N ALA A 109 18.03 6.44 -2.74
CA ALA A 109 18.77 5.26 -2.32
C ALA A 109 19.67 5.56 -1.11
N ASN A 110 20.38 6.70 -1.13
CA ASN A 110 21.22 7.13 -0.02
C ASN A 110 20.39 7.37 1.25
N ASP A 111 19.28 8.11 1.15
CA ASP A 111 18.48 8.48 2.32
C ASP A 111 17.70 7.27 2.89
N LEU A 112 17.17 6.40 2.03
CA LEU A 112 16.58 5.12 2.46
C LEU A 112 17.61 4.22 3.14
N SER A 113 18.82 4.15 2.61
CA SER A 113 19.88 3.30 3.18
C SER A 113 20.28 3.75 4.59
N THR A 114 20.37 5.07 4.80
CA THR A 114 20.64 5.67 6.12
C THR A 114 19.52 5.35 7.10
N ALA A 115 18.26 5.57 6.72
CA ALA A 115 17.12 5.27 7.59
C ALA A 115 16.96 3.77 7.93
N LEU A 116 17.40 2.88 7.04
CA LEU A 116 17.36 1.43 7.26
C LEU A 116 18.49 0.93 8.17
N ALA A 117 19.66 1.58 8.13
CA ALA A 117 20.81 1.24 8.98
C ALA A 117 20.46 1.30 10.47
N ASP A 118 19.57 2.23 10.85
CA ASP A 118 19.02 2.35 12.20
C ASP A 118 18.25 1.11 12.71
N GLY A 119 17.86 0.20 11.80
CA GLY A 119 17.21 -1.06 12.16
C GLY A 119 15.78 -0.94 12.69
N LYS A 120 15.18 0.26 12.60
CA LYS A 120 13.88 0.59 13.18
C LYS A 120 12.69 -0.02 12.41
N LEU A 121 12.76 -0.08 11.08
CA LEU A 121 11.71 -0.65 10.21
C LEU A 121 11.60 -2.18 10.38
N THR A 122 10.41 -2.72 10.62
CA THR A 122 10.15 -4.17 10.60
C THR A 122 10.08 -4.72 9.17
N LYS A 123 10.15 -6.05 8.99
CA LYS A 123 10.01 -6.69 7.66
C LYS A 123 8.69 -6.36 6.96
N ALA A 124 7.60 -6.27 7.73
CA ALA A 124 6.28 -5.92 7.19
C ALA A 124 6.25 -4.46 6.73
N GLU A 125 6.80 -3.55 7.53
CA GLU A 125 6.92 -2.14 7.17
C GLU A 125 7.84 -1.93 5.96
N GLN A 126 8.96 -2.64 5.87
CA GLN A 126 9.82 -2.64 4.68
C GLN A 126 9.06 -3.10 3.43
N ALA A 127 8.24 -4.15 3.54
CA ALA A 127 7.45 -4.64 2.43
C ALA A 127 6.38 -3.62 1.97
N GLN A 128 5.75 -2.92 2.92
CA GLN A 128 4.78 -1.86 2.63
C GLN A 128 5.46 -0.61 2.03
N LEU A 129 6.63 -0.23 2.55
CA LEU A 129 7.43 0.85 2.01
C LEU A 129 7.85 0.53 0.57
N ALA A 130 8.38 -0.67 0.32
CA ALA A 130 8.75 -1.11 -1.03
C ALA A 130 7.58 -1.05 -2.02
N GLN A 131 6.37 -1.41 -1.60
CA GLN A 131 5.19 -1.28 -2.44
C GLN A 131 4.87 0.19 -2.74
N SER A 132 4.91 1.05 -1.72
CA SER A 132 4.61 2.48 -1.87
C SER A 132 5.64 3.15 -2.80
N VAL A 133 6.92 2.80 -2.67
CA VAL A 133 8.00 3.26 -3.56
C VAL A 133 7.80 2.77 -4.99
N ALA A 134 7.41 1.50 -5.17
CA ALA A 134 7.12 0.95 -6.49
C ALA A 134 5.95 1.67 -7.18
N ASP A 135 4.89 1.99 -6.43
CA ASP A 135 3.75 2.76 -6.94
C ASP A 135 4.22 4.16 -7.40
N LEU A 136 5.08 4.82 -6.63
CA LEU A 136 5.65 6.15 -6.96
C LEU A 136 6.62 6.14 -8.14
N MET A 137 7.44 5.09 -8.27
CA MET A 137 8.28 4.88 -9.46
C MET A 137 7.44 4.64 -10.73
N ASN A 138 6.17 4.30 -10.58
CA ASN A 138 5.21 4.16 -11.67
C ASN A 138 4.19 5.31 -11.71
N SER A 139 4.46 6.44 -11.07
CA SER A 139 3.58 7.61 -11.01
C SER A 139 3.16 8.15 -12.38
N ALA A 140 4.00 7.99 -13.42
CA ALA A 140 3.66 8.27 -14.81
C ALA A 140 2.57 7.34 -15.39
N ASN A 141 2.14 6.30 -14.68
CA ASN A 141 1.13 5.34 -15.12
C ASN A 141 -0.10 5.24 -14.18
N ILE A 142 -0.12 5.97 -13.05
CA ILE A 142 -1.24 5.98 -12.09
C ILE A 142 -1.83 7.39 -11.89
N SER A 143 -3.03 7.49 -11.32
CA SER A 143 -3.70 8.78 -11.08
C SER A 143 -2.99 9.66 -10.02
N PRO A 144 -3.19 10.99 -10.02
CA PRO A 144 -2.70 11.86 -8.96
C PRO A 144 -3.16 11.43 -7.56
N GLU A 145 -4.40 10.94 -7.43
CA GLU A 145 -4.97 10.42 -6.19
C GLU A 145 -4.20 9.18 -5.70
N GLU A 146 -3.84 8.27 -6.61
CA GLU A 146 -3.02 7.10 -6.28
C GLU A 146 -1.58 7.47 -5.91
N VAL A 147 -0.99 8.48 -6.56
CA VAL A 147 0.32 9.03 -6.17
C VAL A 147 0.26 9.58 -4.74
N GLN A 148 -0.75 10.39 -4.43
CA GLN A 148 -0.92 10.93 -3.08
C GLN A 148 -1.16 9.82 -2.04
N ALA A 149 -1.92 8.79 -2.39
CA ALA A 149 -2.13 7.63 -1.52
C ALA A 149 -0.82 6.86 -1.25
N ALA A 150 0.04 6.71 -2.27
CA ALA A 150 1.35 6.08 -2.13
C ALA A 150 2.30 6.92 -1.26
N LEU A 151 2.35 8.25 -1.45
CA LEU A 151 3.10 9.17 -0.58
C LEU A 151 2.62 9.07 0.87
N ASN A 152 1.30 9.11 1.11
CA ASN A 152 0.72 8.99 2.45
C ASN A 152 1.05 7.64 3.10
N SER A 153 1.01 6.56 2.33
CA SER A 153 1.39 5.22 2.80
C SER A 153 2.87 5.16 3.21
N ALA A 154 3.78 5.67 2.36
CA ALA A 154 5.21 5.73 2.68
C ALA A 154 5.48 6.57 3.94
N GLN A 155 4.88 7.76 4.02
CA GLN A 155 4.97 8.66 5.15
C GLN A 155 4.49 8.01 6.45
N SER A 156 3.37 7.31 6.40
CA SER A 156 2.81 6.61 7.56
C SER A 156 3.74 5.52 8.06
N VAL A 157 4.33 4.73 7.16
CA VAL A 157 5.27 3.65 7.53
C VAL A 157 6.51 4.23 8.19
N LEU A 158 7.14 5.23 7.58
CA LEU A 158 8.37 5.84 8.09
C LEU A 158 8.17 6.43 9.50
N VAL A 159 7.03 7.11 9.72
CA VAL A 159 6.70 7.70 11.02
C VAL A 159 6.34 6.63 12.05
N SER A 160 5.55 5.61 11.69
CA SER A 160 5.17 4.54 12.63
C SER A 160 6.36 3.69 13.06
N SER A 161 7.38 3.58 12.20
CA SER A 161 8.64 2.91 12.50
C SER A 161 9.56 3.75 13.39
N ASN A 162 9.18 4.97 13.78
CA ASN A 162 9.97 5.85 14.65
C ASN A 162 11.34 6.23 14.03
N ILE A 163 11.40 6.32 12.69
CA ILE A 163 12.52 6.90 11.95
C ILE A 163 12.70 8.37 12.35
N ASP A 164 13.94 8.85 12.34
CA ASP A 164 14.22 10.24 12.70
C ASP A 164 13.51 11.21 11.77
N LYS A 165 12.94 12.27 12.34
CA LYS A 165 12.08 13.20 11.61
C LYS A 165 12.79 13.82 10.39
N GLN A 166 14.10 14.06 10.52
CA GLN A 166 14.91 14.60 9.43
C GLN A 166 14.98 13.60 8.26
N ASP A 167 15.31 12.34 8.52
CA ASP A 167 15.37 11.30 7.49
C ASP A 167 14.02 11.09 6.82
N VAL A 168 12.93 11.13 7.62
CA VAL A 168 11.57 11.08 7.08
C VAL A 168 11.33 12.23 6.10
N GLN A 169 11.72 13.46 6.45
CA GLN A 169 11.56 14.62 5.57
C GLN A 169 12.39 14.51 4.29
N GLN A 170 13.63 14.01 4.40
CA GLN A 170 14.51 13.82 3.26
C GLN A 170 13.95 12.77 2.29
N ILE A 171 13.60 11.57 2.79
CA ILE A 171 13.02 10.49 1.98
C ILE A 171 11.72 10.94 1.31
N MET A 172 10.84 11.62 2.03
CA MET A 172 9.58 12.10 1.45
C MET A 172 9.78 13.22 0.43
N GLY A 173 10.79 14.06 0.63
CA GLY A 173 11.20 15.06 -0.36
C GLY A 173 11.66 14.41 -1.66
N ASP A 174 12.52 13.40 -1.58
CA ASP A 174 13.00 12.65 -2.75
C ASP A 174 11.86 11.91 -3.46
N LEU A 175 10.98 11.23 -2.72
CA LEU A 175 9.83 10.53 -3.28
C LEU A 175 8.86 11.47 -4.02
N ASN A 176 8.61 12.65 -3.45
CA ASN A 176 7.78 13.66 -4.09
C ASN A 176 8.45 14.21 -5.34
N ALA A 177 9.76 14.50 -5.30
CA ALA A 177 10.51 14.98 -6.45
C ALA A 177 10.49 13.98 -7.62
N ILE A 178 10.68 12.68 -7.34
CA ILE A 178 10.57 11.61 -8.33
C ILE A 178 9.18 11.53 -8.94
N ALA A 179 8.13 11.57 -8.09
CA ALA A 179 6.76 11.53 -8.57
C ALA A 179 6.44 12.73 -9.47
N GLU A 180 6.91 13.92 -9.11
CA GLU A 180 6.77 15.13 -9.93
C GLU A 180 7.54 15.03 -11.25
N GLU A 181 8.80 14.56 -11.25
CA GLU A 181 9.58 14.33 -12.47
C GLU A 181 8.82 13.43 -13.45
N LEU A 182 8.28 12.32 -12.93
CA LEU A 182 7.56 11.33 -13.73
C LEU A 182 6.20 11.83 -14.23
N GLN A 183 5.44 12.57 -13.41
CA GLN A 183 4.15 13.12 -13.81
C GLN A 183 4.26 14.30 -14.79
N LYS A 184 5.27 15.17 -14.65
CA LYS A 184 5.48 16.31 -15.56
C LYS A 184 5.84 15.87 -16.97
N ASN A 185 6.46 14.72 -17.10
CA ASN A 185 6.96 14.22 -18.37
C ASN A 185 6.01 13.17 -19.02
N ARG A 186 4.77 13.05 -18.54
CA ARG A 186 3.76 12.12 -19.09
C ARG A 186 3.36 12.40 -20.54
#